data_AF-A0A7G8UGJ8-F1
#
_entry.id   AF-A0A7G8UGJ8-F1
#
_cell.length_a   1.000
_cell.length_b   1.000
_cell.length_c   1.000
_cell.angle_alpha   90.00
_cell.angle_beta   90.00
_cell.angle_gamma   90.00
#
_symmetry.space_group_name_H-M   'P 1'
#
loop_
_entity.id
_entity.type
_entity.pdbx_description
1 polymer ?
#
loop_
_entity_poly.entity_id
_entity_poly.type
_entity_poly.pdbx_seq_one_letter_code
_entity_poly.pdbx_strand_id
1 'polypeptide(L)'
;MKVIDLSMPIVDGMDVYPGDPEVNVKITHTFESHSWELRQLSMGSHTGTHMDAPSHMHPGAATLDDLPLERFFGPSRLVRLEETDWPKGRGLFFNESVGIDCFDRLAALVPPFVGGELSEELERALLGINIVTYTGLQSMERLPVGTDFMFYGFPLPIVSGDGSPVRAVAVVYE
;
A
#
# COMPACT_ATOMS: atom_id res chain seq x y z
N MET A 1 12.49 20.15 -1.64
CA MET A 1 12.05 18.83 -1.11
C MET A 1 10.63 18.98 -0.62
N LYS A 2 9.71 18.18 -1.15
CA LYS A 2 8.29 18.19 -0.82
C LYS A 2 7.87 16.78 -0.42
N VAL A 3 7.14 16.65 0.69
CA VAL A 3 6.55 15.38 1.12
C VAL A 3 5.07 15.41 0.75
N ILE A 4 4.63 14.38 0.04
CA ILE A 4 3.23 14.18 -0.36
C ILE A 4 2.72 12.98 0.44
N ASP A 5 1.69 13.21 1.24
CA ASP A 5 0.95 12.15 1.91
C ASP A 5 0.03 11.47 0.90
N LEU A 6 0.17 10.15 0.78
CA LEU A 6 -0.61 9.30 -0.12
C LEU A 6 -1.64 8.46 0.65
N SER A 7 -1.87 8.78 1.93
CA SER A 7 -2.66 7.92 2.82
C SER A 7 -4.10 8.40 2.97
N MET A 8 -5.02 7.44 2.99
CA MET A 8 -6.41 7.62 3.42
C MET A 8 -6.45 7.77 4.95
N PRO A 9 -7.20 8.74 5.49
CA PRO A 9 -7.47 8.81 6.93
C PRO A 9 -8.24 7.59 7.42
N ILE A 10 -7.83 7.01 8.55
CA ILE A 10 -8.59 5.98 9.25
C ILE A 10 -9.63 6.68 10.14
N VAL A 11 -10.91 6.41 9.89
CA VAL A 11 -12.03 6.98 10.65
C VAL A 11 -13.02 5.90 11.06
N ASP A 12 -13.73 6.15 12.16
CA ASP A 12 -14.79 5.28 12.66
C ASP A 12 -15.88 5.09 11.60
N GLY A 13 -16.26 3.85 11.33
CA GLY A 13 -17.31 3.51 10.37
C GLY A 13 -17.00 3.83 8.91
N MET A 14 -15.71 3.96 8.53
CA MET A 14 -15.33 4.10 7.12
C MET A 14 -15.72 2.88 6.30
N ASP A 15 -15.91 3.09 5.00
CA ASP A 15 -16.13 2.01 4.05
C ASP A 15 -14.94 1.03 4.05
N VAL A 16 -15.26 -0.25 3.98
CA VAL A 16 -14.31 -1.36 3.86
C VAL A 16 -14.70 -2.24 2.67
N TYR A 17 -13.82 -3.14 2.28
CA TYR A 17 -14.16 -4.11 1.25
C TYR A 17 -15.36 -4.97 1.70
N PRO A 18 -16.34 -5.29 0.83
CA PRO A 18 -17.50 -6.06 1.22
C PRO A 18 -17.14 -7.41 1.86
N GLY A 19 -17.46 -7.56 3.15
CA GLY A 19 -17.18 -8.77 3.94
C GLY A 19 -16.02 -8.62 4.94
N ASP A 20 -15.24 -7.54 4.85
CA ASP A 20 -14.14 -7.26 5.76
C ASP A 20 -14.62 -6.75 7.13
N PRO A 21 -13.77 -6.83 8.18
CA PRO A 21 -14.08 -6.27 9.49
C PRO A 21 -14.32 -4.75 9.43
N GLU A 22 -15.39 -4.29 10.07
CA GLU A 22 -15.67 -2.86 10.22
C GLU A 22 -14.60 -2.14 11.03
N VAL A 23 -14.29 -0.90 10.64
CA VAL A 23 -13.37 -0.03 11.38
C VAL A 23 -14.08 0.63 12.54
N ASN A 24 -13.57 0.38 13.75
CA ASN A 24 -14.07 0.97 14.98
C ASN A 24 -12.94 1.75 15.68
N VAL A 25 -13.17 3.05 15.91
CA VAL A 25 -12.25 3.95 16.63
C VAL A 25 -12.97 4.50 17.86
N LYS A 26 -12.88 3.76 18.96
CA LYS A 26 -13.63 4.03 20.19
C LYS A 26 -12.79 4.80 21.20
N ILE A 27 -13.31 5.89 21.76
CA ILE A 27 -12.70 6.55 22.92
C ILE A 27 -12.84 5.63 24.14
N THR A 28 -11.70 5.24 24.71
CA THR A 28 -11.61 4.37 25.89
C THR A 28 -11.35 5.18 27.15
N HIS A 29 -10.47 6.19 27.08
CA HIS A 29 -10.20 7.10 28.17
C HIS A 29 -10.33 8.56 27.70
N THR A 30 -10.81 9.42 28.59
CA THR A 30 -10.86 10.88 28.38
C THR A 30 -9.98 11.58 29.41
N PHE A 31 -9.53 12.79 29.11
CA PHE A 31 -8.79 13.62 30.08
C PHE A 31 -9.57 13.83 31.39
N GLU A 32 -10.89 13.99 31.31
CA GLU A 32 -11.76 14.16 32.49
C GLU A 32 -11.75 12.94 33.41
N SER A 33 -11.71 11.74 32.84
CA SER A 33 -11.80 10.49 33.60
C SER A 33 -10.45 9.90 33.97
N HIS A 34 -9.40 10.16 33.16
CA HIS A 34 -8.13 9.46 33.27
C HIS A 34 -6.89 10.37 33.12
N SER A 35 -6.98 11.70 33.02
CA SER A 35 -5.84 12.61 32.77
C SER A 35 -5.09 12.43 31.43
N TRP A 36 -5.48 11.45 30.62
CA TRP A 36 -5.04 11.28 29.23
C TRP A 36 -6.20 10.78 28.37
N GLU A 37 -6.06 10.95 27.06
CA GLU A 37 -7.01 10.43 26.08
C GLU A 37 -6.44 9.17 25.42
N LEU A 38 -7.28 8.15 25.26
CA LEU A 38 -6.92 6.90 24.60
C LEU A 38 -8.09 6.46 23.72
N ARG A 39 -7.79 6.04 22.49
CA ARG A 39 -8.73 5.34 21.61
C ARG A 39 -8.31 3.89 21.43
N GLN A 40 -9.26 2.98 21.53
CA GLN A 40 -9.13 1.62 21.04
C GLN A 40 -9.43 1.62 19.54
N LEU A 41 -8.57 0.96 18.78
CA LEU A 41 -8.70 0.77 17.34
C LEU A 41 -8.97 -0.71 17.06
N SER A 42 -9.97 -1.01 16.24
CA SER A 42 -10.27 -2.35 15.72
C SER A 42 -10.52 -2.22 14.23
N MET A 43 -9.77 -2.96 13.41
CA MET A 43 -9.81 -2.87 11.94
C MET A 43 -9.18 -4.14 11.32
N GLY A 44 -9.42 -4.36 10.02
CA GLY A 44 -8.71 -5.37 9.24
C GLY A 44 -7.28 -4.94 8.90
N SER A 45 -6.41 -5.91 8.55
CA SER A 45 -5.05 -5.64 8.05
C SER A 45 -5.03 -4.85 6.75
N HIS A 46 -6.12 -4.92 5.98
CA HIS A 46 -6.29 -4.31 4.65
C HIS A 46 -7.14 -3.04 4.68
N THR A 47 -7.18 -2.37 5.83
CA THR A 47 -7.98 -1.15 6.00
C THR A 47 -7.26 0.09 5.47
N GLY A 48 -7.97 0.88 4.66
CA GLY A 48 -7.49 2.18 4.17
C GLY A 48 -6.31 2.03 3.21
N THR A 49 -5.32 2.91 3.30
CA THR A 49 -4.06 2.73 2.58
C THR A 49 -3.23 1.66 3.25
N HIS A 50 -2.94 0.57 2.54
CA HIS A 50 -2.27 -0.59 3.11
C HIS A 50 -1.28 -1.21 2.12
N MET A 51 -0.54 -2.19 2.63
CA MET A 51 0.37 -3.03 1.88
C MET A 51 0.00 -4.49 2.07
N ASP A 52 0.05 -5.25 0.98
CA ASP A 52 -0.31 -6.68 0.94
C ASP A 52 0.95 -7.55 0.83
N ALA A 53 1.09 -8.47 1.77
CA ALA A 53 2.13 -9.48 1.75
C ALA A 53 1.74 -10.67 0.85
N PRO A 54 2.70 -11.45 0.32
CA PRO A 54 2.40 -12.63 -0.49
C PRO A 54 1.40 -13.61 0.16
N SER A 55 1.49 -13.78 1.49
CA SER A 55 0.60 -14.66 2.26
C SER A 55 -0.88 -14.27 2.21
N HIS A 56 -1.22 -13.03 1.84
CA HIS A 56 -2.61 -12.56 1.71
C HIS A 56 -3.42 -13.42 0.74
N MET A 57 -2.83 -13.76 -0.41
CA MET A 57 -3.51 -14.50 -1.46
C MET A 57 -2.88 -15.86 -1.79
N HIS A 58 -1.75 -16.20 -1.14
CA HIS A 58 -1.01 -17.44 -1.37
C HIS A 58 -0.70 -18.18 -0.06
N PRO A 59 -1.38 -19.30 0.23
CA PRO A 59 -1.16 -20.07 1.44
C PRO A 59 0.30 -20.51 1.60
N GLY A 60 0.90 -20.18 2.75
CA GLY A 60 2.29 -20.54 3.08
C GLY A 60 3.36 -19.67 2.41
N ALA A 61 2.97 -18.61 1.68
CA ALA A 61 3.91 -17.61 1.19
C ALA A 61 4.36 -16.66 2.32
N ALA A 62 5.31 -15.77 1.99
CA ALA A 62 5.91 -14.85 2.95
C ALA A 62 4.87 -13.91 3.60
N THR A 63 4.98 -13.78 4.91
CA THR A 63 4.24 -12.82 5.75
C THR A 63 5.06 -11.54 5.95
N LEU A 64 4.48 -10.51 6.56
CA LEU A 64 5.16 -9.22 6.79
C LEU A 64 6.49 -9.35 7.53
N ASP A 65 6.57 -10.23 8.52
CA ASP A 65 7.77 -10.49 9.33
C ASP A 65 8.85 -11.33 8.60
N ASP A 66 8.52 -11.91 7.45
CA ASP A 66 9.50 -12.58 6.58
C ASP A 66 10.18 -11.62 5.59
N LEU A 67 9.57 -10.46 5.33
CA LEU A 67 10.01 -9.53 4.29
C LEU A 67 11.04 -8.52 4.83
N PRO A 68 12.17 -8.31 4.13
CA PRO A 68 13.16 -7.33 4.56
C PRO A 68 12.66 -5.89 4.33
N LEU A 69 13.07 -4.96 5.19
CA LEU A 69 12.57 -3.57 5.19
C LEU A 69 12.80 -2.82 3.87
N GLU A 70 13.83 -3.20 3.12
CA GLU A 70 14.15 -2.68 1.78
C GLU A 70 13.04 -2.95 0.75
N ARG A 71 12.06 -3.80 1.06
CA ARG A 71 10.86 -4.02 0.23
C ARG A 71 9.77 -2.98 0.43
N PHE A 72 9.88 -2.11 1.44
CA PHE A 72 8.80 -1.19 1.81
C PHE A 72 9.06 0.28 1.46
N PHE A 73 10.21 0.56 0.83
CA PHE A 73 10.56 1.90 0.38
C PHE A 73 11.51 1.80 -0.80
N GLY A 74 11.56 2.86 -1.61
CA GLY A 74 12.48 2.87 -2.74
C GLY A 74 12.20 3.95 -3.78
N PRO A 75 13.15 4.16 -4.69
CA PRO A 75 12.93 5.00 -5.87
C PRO A 75 11.74 4.46 -6.66
N SER A 76 10.82 5.35 -7.00
CA SER A 76 9.52 5.00 -7.56
C SER A 76 9.11 5.97 -8.65
N ARG A 77 8.21 5.55 -9.52
CA ARG A 77 7.68 6.38 -10.60
C ARG A 77 6.18 6.19 -10.76
N LEU A 78 5.48 7.32 -10.91
CA LEU A 78 4.12 7.33 -11.41
C LEU A 78 4.17 7.20 -12.94
N VAL A 79 3.64 6.11 -13.45
CA VAL A 79 3.61 5.78 -14.89
C VAL A 79 2.17 5.75 -15.40
N ARG A 80 2.01 5.90 -16.71
CA ARG A 80 0.72 5.72 -17.39
C ARG A 80 0.69 4.40 -18.15
N LEU A 81 -0.51 3.87 -18.35
CA LEU A 81 -0.68 2.55 -18.99
C LEU A 81 -0.18 2.54 -20.44
N GLU A 82 -0.40 3.63 -21.17
CA GLU A 82 -0.01 3.78 -22.57
C GLU A 82 1.48 4.01 -22.80
N GLU A 83 2.27 4.27 -21.75
CA GLU A 83 3.71 4.38 -21.88
C GLU A 83 4.29 3.05 -22.31
N THR A 84 5.18 3.03 -23.31
CA THR A 84 5.75 1.80 -23.85
C THR A 84 6.96 1.28 -23.08
N ASP A 85 7.59 2.11 -22.26
CA ASP A 85 8.79 1.78 -21.48
C ASP A 85 8.64 2.24 -20.03
N TRP A 86 8.25 1.33 -19.14
CA TRP A 86 8.21 1.59 -17.70
C TRP A 86 9.60 1.31 -17.11
N PRO A 87 10.07 2.13 -16.15
CA PRO A 87 11.43 2.04 -15.65
C PRO A 87 11.67 0.73 -14.87
N LYS A 88 12.80 0.07 -15.14
CA LYS A 88 13.30 -1.05 -14.33
C LYS A 88 13.85 -0.57 -12.98
N GLY A 89 13.75 -1.43 -11.96
CA GLY A 89 14.34 -1.14 -10.64
C GLY A 89 13.69 0.04 -9.93
N ARG A 90 12.41 0.30 -10.20
CA ARG A 90 11.58 1.32 -9.56
C ARG A 90 10.30 0.69 -9.05
N GLY A 91 9.80 1.17 -7.91
CA GLY A 91 8.40 0.97 -7.55
C GLY A 91 7.51 1.62 -8.61
N LEU A 92 6.50 0.89 -9.09
CA LEU A 92 5.62 1.39 -10.15
C LEU A 92 4.27 1.76 -9.56
N PHE A 93 3.87 3.01 -9.77
CA PHE A 93 2.59 3.51 -9.33
C PHE A 93 1.71 3.88 -10.52
N PHE A 94 0.42 3.67 -10.38
CA PHE A 94 -0.59 3.95 -11.39
C PHE A 94 -1.71 4.80 -10.79
N ASN A 95 -2.16 5.82 -11.52
CA ASN A 95 -3.31 6.64 -11.16
C ASN A 95 -4.61 6.15 -11.82
N GLU A 96 -4.52 5.05 -12.56
CA GLU A 96 -5.60 4.42 -13.31
C GLU A 96 -5.73 2.96 -12.84
N SER A 97 -6.91 2.36 -13.00
CA SER A 97 -7.11 0.96 -12.65
C SER A 97 -6.26 0.05 -13.55
N VAL A 98 -5.52 -0.87 -12.94
CA VAL A 98 -4.60 -1.78 -13.63
C VAL A 98 -5.14 -3.20 -13.59
N GLY A 99 -5.29 -3.81 -14.76
CA GLY A 99 -5.82 -5.16 -14.93
C GLY A 99 -4.73 -6.22 -15.12
N ILE A 100 -5.17 -7.49 -15.17
CA ILE A 100 -4.31 -8.67 -15.36
C ILE A 100 -3.53 -8.65 -16.68
N ASP A 101 -3.99 -7.89 -17.68
CA ASP A 101 -3.32 -7.68 -18.96
C ASP A 101 -1.95 -7.01 -18.82
N CYS A 102 -1.71 -6.31 -17.72
CA CYS A 102 -0.41 -5.72 -17.40
C CYS A 102 0.58 -6.69 -16.74
N PHE A 103 0.15 -7.89 -16.35
CA PHE A 103 0.95 -8.83 -15.55
C PHE A 103 2.28 -9.19 -16.20
N ASP A 104 2.26 -9.66 -17.46
CA ASP A 104 3.49 -10.12 -18.14
C ASP A 104 4.55 -9.00 -18.20
N ARG A 105 4.10 -7.76 -18.38
CA ARG A 105 4.96 -6.59 -18.42
C ARG A 105 5.54 -6.25 -17.05
N LEU A 106 4.71 -6.26 -16.01
CA LEU A 106 5.16 -6.04 -14.62
C LEU A 106 6.13 -7.15 -14.17
N ALA A 107 5.80 -8.41 -14.45
CA ALA A 107 6.62 -9.57 -14.14
C ALA A 107 7.98 -9.52 -14.83
N ALA A 108 8.06 -9.03 -16.08
CA ALA A 108 9.32 -8.85 -16.80
C ALA A 108 10.21 -7.74 -16.22
N LEU A 109 9.62 -6.74 -15.53
CA LEU A 109 10.36 -5.63 -14.92
C LEU A 109 10.82 -5.95 -13.50
N VAL A 110 10.12 -6.85 -12.81
CA VAL A 110 10.35 -7.24 -11.41
C VAL A 110 10.46 -6.00 -10.50
N PRO A 111 9.45 -5.12 -10.48
CA PRO A 111 9.46 -3.98 -9.57
C PRO A 111 9.49 -4.47 -8.11
N PRO A 112 10.12 -3.72 -7.20
CA PRO A 112 10.14 -4.09 -5.78
C PRO A 112 8.73 -4.12 -5.18
N PHE A 113 7.84 -3.24 -5.67
CA PHE A 113 6.43 -3.13 -5.31
C PHE A 113 5.65 -2.40 -6.41
N VAL A 114 4.33 -2.60 -6.43
CA VAL A 114 3.38 -1.93 -7.33
C VAL A 114 2.29 -1.26 -6.50
N GLY A 115 1.90 -0.03 -6.83
CA GLY A 115 0.85 0.67 -6.11
C GLY A 115 -0.20 1.32 -7.01
N GLY A 116 -1.45 1.31 -6.56
CA GLY A 116 -2.58 1.90 -7.27
C GLY A 116 -3.86 1.08 -7.08
N GLU A 117 -4.83 1.30 -7.96
CA GLU A 117 -6.05 0.51 -8.02
C GLU A 117 -5.80 -0.73 -8.89
N LEU A 118 -5.62 -1.89 -8.25
CA LEU A 118 -5.29 -3.15 -8.94
C LEU A 118 -6.50 -4.07 -8.98
N SER A 119 -6.70 -4.81 -10.08
CA SER A 119 -7.69 -5.89 -10.08
C SER A 119 -7.23 -7.03 -9.16
N GLU A 120 -8.18 -7.72 -8.54
CA GLU A 120 -7.89 -8.86 -7.65
C GLU A 120 -7.05 -9.94 -8.37
N GLU A 121 -7.33 -10.20 -9.65
CA GLU A 121 -6.56 -11.14 -10.47
C GLU A 121 -5.10 -10.71 -10.63
N LEU A 122 -4.85 -9.41 -10.87
CA LEU A 122 -3.50 -8.88 -11.02
C LEU A 122 -2.75 -8.92 -9.70
N GLU A 123 -3.36 -8.45 -8.63
CA GLU A 123 -2.78 -8.46 -7.28
C GLU A 123 -2.39 -9.88 -6.88
N ARG A 124 -3.31 -10.84 -7.05
CA ARG A 124 -3.03 -12.26 -6.81
C ARG A 124 -1.83 -12.72 -7.63
N ALA A 125 -1.74 -12.38 -8.91
CA ALA A 125 -0.63 -12.81 -9.76
C ALA A 125 0.71 -12.18 -9.32
N LEU A 126 0.73 -10.89 -8.95
CA LEU A 126 1.92 -10.17 -8.48
C LEU A 126 2.42 -10.72 -7.14
N LEU A 127 1.52 -10.91 -6.18
CA LEU A 127 1.84 -11.52 -4.88
C LEU A 127 2.41 -12.94 -5.05
N GLY A 128 1.91 -13.69 -6.04
CA GLY A 128 2.38 -15.04 -6.37
C GLY A 128 3.84 -15.09 -6.86
N ILE A 129 4.38 -13.98 -7.33
CA ILE A 129 5.80 -13.82 -7.70
C ILE A 129 6.57 -12.92 -6.72
N ASN A 130 6.05 -12.76 -5.50
CA ASN A 130 6.63 -11.96 -4.41
C ASN A 130 6.81 -10.48 -4.78
N ILE A 131 5.93 -9.89 -5.60
CA ILE A 131 5.82 -8.45 -5.77
C ILE A 131 4.70 -7.97 -4.85
N VAL A 132 5.06 -7.19 -3.83
CA VAL A 132 4.10 -6.65 -2.86
C VAL A 132 3.31 -5.51 -3.46
N THR A 133 2.07 -5.34 -3.02
CA THR A 133 1.15 -4.33 -3.54
C THR A 133 0.83 -3.27 -2.49
N TYR A 134 0.47 -2.07 -2.96
CA TYR A 134 -0.04 -0.97 -2.14
C TYR A 134 -1.35 -0.46 -2.75
N THR A 135 -2.43 -0.56 -1.99
CA THR A 135 -3.76 -0.17 -2.44
C THR A 135 -4.36 0.89 -1.51
N GLY A 136 -5.51 1.47 -1.90
CA GLY A 136 -6.16 2.53 -1.13
C GLY A 136 -5.35 3.83 -1.07
N LEU A 137 -4.45 4.06 -2.03
CA LEU A 137 -3.63 5.27 -2.13
C LEU A 137 -4.49 6.48 -2.52
N GLN A 138 -4.19 7.63 -1.91
CA GLN A 138 -4.86 8.90 -2.16
C GLN A 138 -3.87 9.93 -2.69
N SER A 139 -4.37 11.07 -3.19
CA SER A 139 -3.50 12.19 -3.60
C SER A 139 -2.49 11.85 -4.72
N MET A 140 -2.73 10.77 -5.46
CA MET A 140 -1.83 10.27 -6.52
C MET A 140 -1.66 11.28 -7.65
N GLU A 141 -2.67 12.11 -7.91
CA GLU A 141 -2.65 13.21 -8.88
C GLU A 141 -1.63 14.31 -8.56
N ARG A 142 -1.09 14.33 -7.33
CA ARG A 142 -0.07 15.30 -6.89
C ARG A 142 1.35 14.82 -7.17
N LEU A 143 1.55 13.54 -7.52
CA LEU A 143 2.85 12.99 -7.87
C LEU A 143 3.31 13.48 -9.25
N PRO A 144 4.63 13.73 -9.44
CA PRO A 144 5.14 14.11 -10.75
C PRO A 144 5.11 12.90 -11.70
N VAL A 145 4.41 13.04 -12.82
CA VAL A 145 4.38 11.99 -13.84
C VAL A 145 5.74 11.92 -14.55
N GLY A 146 6.25 10.71 -14.77
CA GLY A 146 7.49 10.48 -15.52
C GLY A 146 8.79 10.86 -14.77
N THR A 147 8.70 11.39 -13.54
CA THR A 147 9.85 11.75 -12.71
C THR A 147 9.95 10.81 -11.51
N ASP A 148 11.17 10.46 -11.12
CA ASP A 148 11.38 9.64 -9.93
C ASP A 148 11.07 10.42 -8.65
N PHE A 149 10.47 9.73 -7.69
CA PHE A 149 10.34 10.15 -6.30
C PHE A 149 10.78 9.02 -5.38
N MET A 150 11.00 9.33 -4.11
CA MET A 150 11.27 8.31 -3.09
C MET A 150 9.96 7.94 -2.40
N PHE A 151 9.53 6.68 -2.51
CA PHE A 151 8.36 6.17 -1.81
C PHE A 151 8.75 5.55 -0.47
N TYR A 152 7.90 5.72 0.54
CA TYR A 152 7.99 5.03 1.83
C TYR A 152 6.59 4.57 2.25
N GLY A 153 6.44 3.26 2.51
CA GLY A 153 5.18 2.62 2.88
C GLY A 153 5.40 1.51 3.89
N PHE A 154 6.12 1.79 4.98
CA PHE A 154 6.43 0.78 5.99
C PHE A 154 5.15 0.24 6.66
N PRO A 155 4.92 -1.09 6.63
CA PRO A 155 3.84 -1.72 7.38
C PRO A 155 4.14 -1.76 8.88
N LEU A 156 3.10 -1.92 9.69
CA LEU A 156 3.27 -2.33 11.07
C LEU A 156 3.88 -3.74 11.10
N PRO A 157 4.76 -4.06 12.07
CA PRO A 157 5.36 -5.38 12.20
C PRO A 157 4.36 -6.36 12.83
N ILE A 158 3.26 -6.65 12.12
CA ILE A 158 2.24 -7.62 12.53
C ILE A 158 2.82 -9.02 12.33
N VAL A 159 2.96 -9.77 13.42
CA VAL A 159 3.49 -11.15 13.40
C VAL A 159 2.56 -12.03 12.58
N SER A 160 3.13 -12.74 11.60
CA SER A 160 2.38 -13.54 10.62
C SER A 160 1.33 -12.72 9.86
N GLY A 161 1.57 -11.42 9.70
CA GLY A 161 0.65 -10.50 9.05
C GLY A 161 0.58 -10.75 7.55
N ASP A 162 -0.63 -10.74 7.02
CA ASP A 162 -0.91 -10.85 5.59
C ASP A 162 -0.98 -9.49 4.88
N GLY A 163 -1.12 -8.42 5.65
CA GLY A 163 -1.02 -7.04 5.22
C GLY A 163 -1.03 -6.10 6.41
N SER A 164 -0.89 -4.81 6.17
CA SER A 164 -0.99 -3.79 7.21
C SER A 164 -1.39 -2.45 6.61
N PRO A 165 -2.20 -1.64 7.33
CA PRO A 165 -2.30 -0.22 7.03
C PRO A 165 -0.93 0.44 7.11
N VAL A 166 -0.69 1.43 6.25
CA VAL A 166 0.57 2.16 6.16
C VAL A 166 0.33 3.66 6.15
N ARG A 167 1.33 4.43 6.60
CA ARG A 167 1.42 5.85 6.25
C ARG A 167 2.28 6.01 5.01
N ALA A 168 1.67 5.86 3.84
CA ALA A 168 2.32 5.99 2.55
C ALA A 168 2.70 7.45 2.27
N VAL A 169 3.96 7.69 1.96
CA VAL A 169 4.45 9.03 1.57
C VAL A 169 5.37 8.97 0.37
N ALA A 170 5.31 10.02 -0.45
CA ALA A 170 6.27 10.29 -1.51
C ALA A 170 7.11 11.52 -1.18
N VAL A 171 8.43 11.38 -1.24
CA VAL A 171 9.39 12.49 -1.12
C VAL A 171 9.86 12.86 -2.52
N VAL A 172 9.52 14.09 -2.93
CA VAL A 172 9.83 14.64 -4.23
C VAL A 172 10.93 15.68 -4.08
N TYR A 173 11.94 15.60 -4.95
CA TYR A 173 13.03 16.55 -5.03
C TYR A 173 12.73 17.50 -6.21
N GLU A 174 12.59 18.79 -5.89
CA GLU A 174 12.41 19.88 -6.86
C GLU A 174 13.78 20.30 -7.41
#